data_AF-A0A849MD42-F1
#
_entry.id   AF-A0A849MD42-F1
#
_cell.length_a   1.000
_cell.length_b   1.000
_cell.length_c   1.000
_cell.angle_alpha   90.00
_cell.angle_beta   90.00
_cell.angle_gamma   90.00
#
_symmetry.space_group_name_H-M   'P 1'
#
loop_
_entity.id
_entity.type
_entity.pdbx_description
1 polymer ?
#
loop_
_entity_poly.entity_id
_entity_poly.type
_entity_poly.pdbx_seq_one_letter_code
_entity_poly.pdbx_strand_id
1 'polypeptide(L)'
;MKKVILFLFLSISFTFAGENAGLAGSFTRLGLGARAIAMGNTGVAAPARGYSFYYNPALSGMQEQKVFTNSYNFLSQDRHIYFLGFSMKVPPGAGLSVGWLKSGTSDIPSHNSIGNNTGEVNHHAHGVYASFSRQFSERFSVGLTIKALFEFINDGTKDFDYESKGVGGDIGVFYKASEDISVGLVYKDIGSKLKANTEKLFELGGTTIDDFPKLIRAGVFYKTPFEGINFAYDFEISSTEEYSNHIGFETIHGRNLALRLGLIEFLGEDTKRDIQFVAGAGFDFKLYTFHSNLDYAFIGPKFDEGSSHLFSWEIYF
;
A
#
# COMPACT_ATOMS: atom_id res chain seq x y z
N MET A 1 10.30 37.66 -18.28
CA MET A 1 11.03 36.37 -18.20
C MET A 1 11.03 35.91 -16.75
N LYS A 2 10.21 34.92 -16.37
CA LYS A 2 10.17 34.40 -15.01
C LYS A 2 11.34 33.42 -14.82
N LYS A 3 12.24 33.72 -13.90
CA LYS A 3 13.35 32.83 -13.53
C LYS A 3 12.77 31.66 -12.73
N VAL A 4 12.86 30.45 -13.27
CA VAL A 4 12.59 29.20 -12.55
C VAL A 4 13.87 28.86 -11.80
N ILE A 5 13.82 28.89 -10.46
CA ILE A 5 14.94 28.48 -9.60
C ILE A 5 14.72 26.99 -9.29
N LEU A 6 15.60 26.15 -9.80
CA LEU A 6 15.66 24.72 -9.51
C LEU A 6 16.43 24.53 -8.20
N PHE A 7 15.77 24.03 -7.16
CA PHE A 7 16.41 23.65 -5.90
C PHE A 7 16.96 22.22 -6.02
N LEU A 8 18.27 22.08 -5.92
CA LEU A 8 18.97 20.79 -5.85
C LEU A 8 19.17 20.45 -4.36
N PHE A 9 18.51 19.40 -3.88
CA PHE A 9 18.70 18.87 -2.53
C PHE A 9 19.91 17.92 -2.53
N LEU A 10 20.91 18.23 -1.70
CA LEU A 10 22.09 17.39 -1.49
C LEU A 10 21.83 16.53 -0.23
N SER A 11 21.70 15.22 -0.40
CA SER A 11 21.49 14.25 0.68
C SER A 11 22.82 13.80 1.31
N ILE A 12 22.88 13.83 2.65
CA ILE A 12 23.94 13.26 3.48
C ILE A 12 23.57 11.79 3.76
N SER A 13 24.49 10.85 3.51
CA SER A 13 24.28 9.42 3.79
C SER A 13 24.85 9.02 5.16
N PHE A 14 24.04 8.34 5.97
CA PHE A 14 24.44 7.50 7.10
C PHE A 14 24.29 6.02 6.68
N THR A 15 25.05 5.11 7.29
CA THR A 15 25.07 3.66 6.97
C THR A 15 24.70 2.82 8.21
N PHE A 16 23.52 2.18 8.24
CA PHE A 16 23.19 0.96 9.04
C PHE A 16 22.29 -0.07 8.30
N ALA A 17 22.48 -1.38 8.57
CA ALA A 17 21.97 -2.49 7.74
C ALA A 17 20.54 -2.95 8.01
N GLY A 18 19.76 -3.18 6.93
CA GLY A 18 18.52 -3.96 6.98
C GLY A 18 17.64 -3.84 5.73
N GLU A 19 17.20 -4.97 5.17
CA GLU A 19 16.22 -5.01 4.07
C GLU A 19 14.77 -5.12 4.59
N ASN A 20 13.86 -4.19 4.25
CA ASN A 20 12.46 -4.21 4.74
C ASN A 20 11.63 -5.36 4.15
N ALA A 21 12.04 -5.92 3.01
CA ALA A 21 11.29 -6.97 2.33
C ALA A 21 11.23 -8.28 3.14
N GLY A 22 12.31 -8.60 3.86
CA GLY A 22 12.41 -9.76 4.74
C GLY A 22 11.80 -9.59 6.13
N LEU A 23 11.30 -8.39 6.45
CA LEU A 23 10.73 -8.10 7.77
C LEU A 23 9.24 -8.42 7.84
N ALA A 24 8.77 -8.67 9.06
CA ALA A 24 7.38 -8.97 9.35
C ALA A 24 6.41 -7.95 8.72
N GLY A 25 5.28 -8.45 8.26
CA GLY A 25 4.24 -7.62 7.65
C GLY A 25 4.54 -7.14 6.23
N SER A 26 5.49 -7.73 5.50
CA SER A 26 5.83 -7.34 4.13
C SER A 26 4.61 -7.21 3.21
N PHE A 27 3.60 -8.06 3.40
CA PHE A 27 2.33 -8.00 2.67
C PHE A 27 1.59 -6.66 2.79
N THR A 28 1.78 -5.89 3.87
CA THR A 28 1.15 -4.58 4.09
C THR A 28 1.88 -3.43 3.40
N ARG A 29 3.01 -3.70 2.72
CA ARG A 29 3.87 -2.69 2.07
C ARG A 29 3.88 -2.76 0.55
N LEU A 30 3.22 -3.74 -0.06
CA LEU A 30 3.24 -3.98 -1.51
C LEU A 30 2.41 -2.98 -2.35
N GLY A 31 1.58 -2.15 -1.71
CA GLY A 31 0.70 -1.18 -2.37
C GLY A 31 -0.69 -1.74 -2.66
N LEU A 32 -1.69 -0.87 -2.79
CA LEU A 32 -3.06 -1.23 -3.15
C LEU A 32 -3.62 -0.30 -4.23
N GLY A 33 -4.47 -0.85 -5.10
CA GLY A 33 -5.11 -0.09 -6.16
C GLY A 33 -4.20 0.18 -7.36
N ALA A 34 -4.68 -0.22 -8.54
CA ALA A 34 -3.88 -0.18 -9.74
C ALA A 34 -3.50 1.26 -10.14
N ARG A 35 -4.37 2.26 -9.93
CA ARG A 35 -3.98 3.66 -10.17
C ARG A 35 -2.79 4.10 -9.32
N ALA A 36 -2.84 3.87 -8.01
CA ALA A 36 -1.77 4.30 -7.11
C ALA A 36 -0.47 3.57 -7.43
N ILE A 37 -0.54 2.24 -7.63
CA ILE A 37 0.62 1.43 -8.01
C ILE A 37 1.20 1.87 -9.37
N ALA A 38 0.38 2.05 -10.40
CA ALA A 38 0.83 2.49 -11.72
C ALA A 38 1.46 3.89 -11.73
N MET A 39 1.19 4.71 -10.71
CA MET A 39 1.85 5.99 -10.46
C MET A 39 3.03 5.87 -9.49
N GLY A 40 3.68 4.72 -9.41
CA GLY A 40 4.83 4.53 -8.52
C GLY A 40 4.44 4.23 -7.08
N ASN A 41 3.26 3.66 -6.81
CA ASN A 41 2.74 3.45 -5.45
C ASN A 41 2.59 4.76 -4.64
N THR A 42 2.35 5.87 -5.32
CA THR A 42 2.05 7.16 -4.70
C THR A 42 0.58 7.23 -4.29
N GLY A 43 0.31 7.68 -3.07
CA GLY A 43 -1.07 7.78 -2.58
C GLY A 43 -1.24 8.67 -1.35
N VAL A 44 -0.16 9.13 -0.72
CA VAL A 44 -0.25 9.88 0.54
C VAL A 44 -0.92 11.25 0.37
N ALA A 45 -0.65 11.91 -0.76
CA ALA A 45 -1.22 13.22 -1.10
C ALA A 45 -2.21 13.18 -2.27
N ALA A 46 -2.50 12.00 -2.80
CA ALA A 46 -3.41 11.84 -3.94
C ALA A 46 -4.85 12.20 -3.54
N PRO A 47 -5.72 12.56 -4.51
CA PRO A 47 -7.14 12.80 -4.26
C PRO A 47 -7.81 11.60 -3.57
N ALA A 48 -8.73 11.89 -2.64
CA ALA A 48 -9.41 10.89 -1.84
C ALA A 48 -10.17 9.88 -2.72
N ARG A 49 -9.95 8.59 -2.41
CA ARG A 49 -10.47 7.42 -3.11
C ARG A 49 -10.63 6.26 -2.12
N GLY A 50 -10.96 5.07 -2.62
CA GLY A 50 -11.30 3.94 -1.75
C GLY A 50 -10.17 3.38 -0.90
N TYR A 51 -8.92 3.78 -1.13
CA TYR A 51 -7.71 3.27 -0.45
C TYR A 51 -7.22 4.14 0.72
N SER A 52 -8.07 5.04 1.23
CA SER A 52 -7.71 5.98 2.31
C SER A 52 -7.16 5.27 3.56
N PHE A 53 -7.74 4.13 3.95
CA PHE A 53 -7.27 3.36 5.11
C PHE A 53 -5.82 2.85 4.99
N TYR A 54 -5.31 2.69 3.76
CA TYR A 54 -3.98 2.13 3.46
C TYR A 54 -2.91 3.19 3.24
N TYR A 55 -3.23 4.21 2.42
CA TYR A 55 -2.26 5.23 2.04
C TYR A 55 -2.19 6.37 3.04
N ASN A 56 -3.33 6.97 3.38
CA ASN A 56 -3.40 8.08 4.32
C ASN A 56 -4.83 8.19 4.92
N PRO A 57 -5.03 7.85 6.20
CA PRO A 57 -6.35 7.85 6.81
C PRO A 57 -7.06 9.21 6.75
N ALA A 58 -6.31 10.32 6.69
CA ALA A 58 -6.85 11.67 6.59
C ALA A 58 -7.66 11.92 5.31
N LEU A 59 -7.45 11.13 4.25
CA LEU A 59 -8.15 11.26 2.98
C LEU A 59 -9.65 10.92 3.09
N SER A 60 -10.04 10.02 3.98
CA SER A 60 -11.45 9.60 4.12
C SER A 60 -12.41 10.75 4.45
N GLY A 61 -11.93 11.80 5.12
CA GLY A 61 -12.71 13.00 5.46
C GLY A 61 -12.81 14.00 4.30
N MET A 62 -11.97 13.84 3.29
CA MET A 62 -11.94 14.61 2.04
C MET A 62 -12.73 13.93 0.91
N GLN A 63 -13.30 12.75 1.17
CA GLN A 63 -14.05 11.99 0.20
C GLN A 63 -15.33 12.74 -0.24
N GLU A 64 -15.59 12.80 -1.54
CA GLU A 64 -16.80 13.44 -2.08
C GLU A 64 -17.98 12.47 -2.17
N GLN A 65 -17.71 11.22 -2.57
CA GLN A 65 -18.70 10.17 -2.77
C GLN A 65 -18.32 8.92 -1.99
N LYS A 66 -19.31 8.13 -1.60
CA LYS A 66 -19.00 6.83 -0.99
C LYS A 66 -18.38 5.95 -2.08
N VAL A 67 -17.40 5.17 -1.71
CA VAL A 67 -16.66 4.33 -2.64
C VAL A 67 -16.48 2.94 -2.07
N PHE A 68 -16.85 1.96 -2.88
CA PHE A 68 -16.53 0.56 -2.66
C PHE A 68 -15.40 0.18 -3.61
N THR A 69 -14.46 -0.61 -3.12
CA THR A 69 -13.24 -0.90 -3.86
C THR A 69 -12.85 -2.36 -3.70
N ASN A 70 -12.45 -2.98 -4.80
CA ASN A 70 -11.83 -4.31 -4.80
C ASN A 70 -10.56 -4.26 -5.64
N SER A 71 -9.55 -5.05 -5.28
CA SER A 71 -8.46 -5.34 -6.20
C SER A 71 -7.90 -6.75 -6.05
N TYR A 72 -7.32 -7.23 -7.15
CA TYR A 72 -6.64 -8.52 -7.21
C TYR A 72 -5.26 -8.38 -7.86
N ASN A 73 -4.21 -8.74 -7.11
CA ASN A 73 -2.83 -8.73 -7.54
C ASN A 73 -2.35 -10.15 -7.81
N PHE A 74 -1.94 -10.43 -9.04
CA PHE A 74 -1.21 -11.62 -9.42
C PHE A 74 0.27 -11.34 -9.26
N LEU A 75 0.93 -12.05 -8.36
CA LEU A 75 2.37 -12.01 -8.20
C LEU A 75 2.97 -13.31 -8.73
N SER A 76 4.28 -13.32 -8.96
CA SER A 76 5.00 -14.54 -9.28
C SER A 76 4.93 -15.58 -8.17
N GLN A 77 5.28 -16.83 -8.51
CA GLN A 77 5.26 -17.99 -7.61
C GLN A 77 3.86 -18.29 -7.03
N ASP A 78 2.84 -18.11 -7.87
CA ASP A 78 1.42 -18.35 -7.55
C ASP A 78 0.90 -17.58 -6.30
N ARG A 79 1.64 -16.54 -5.90
CA ARG A 79 1.26 -15.64 -4.84
C ARG A 79 0.20 -14.67 -5.32
N HIS A 80 -0.69 -14.31 -4.42
CA HIS A 80 -1.79 -13.41 -4.75
C HIS A 80 -2.12 -12.47 -3.59
N ILE A 81 -2.65 -11.30 -3.93
CA ILE A 81 -3.20 -10.35 -2.95
C ILE A 81 -4.62 -9.97 -3.35
N TYR A 82 -5.56 -10.17 -2.44
CA TYR A 82 -6.93 -9.71 -2.54
C TYR A 82 -7.15 -8.52 -1.63
N PHE A 83 -7.95 -7.57 -2.09
CA PHE A 83 -8.34 -6.43 -1.31
C PHE A 83 -9.82 -6.10 -1.48
N LEU A 84 -10.48 -5.76 -0.38
CA LEU A 84 -11.84 -5.25 -0.31
C LEU A 84 -11.90 -4.02 0.59
N GLY A 85 -12.56 -2.97 0.14
CA GLY A 85 -12.55 -1.67 0.82
C GLY A 85 -13.85 -0.91 0.69
N PHE A 86 -14.08 -0.05 1.67
CA PHE A 86 -15.13 0.93 1.65
C PHE A 86 -14.63 2.24 2.28
N SER A 87 -14.95 3.38 1.68
CA SER A 87 -14.66 4.68 2.25
C SER A 87 -15.81 5.66 2.01
N MET A 88 -16.07 6.50 3.01
CA MET A 88 -17.08 7.56 2.91
C MET A 88 -16.74 8.74 3.81
N LYS A 89 -17.23 9.90 3.40
CA LYS A 89 -17.36 11.06 4.28
C LYS A 89 -18.64 10.95 5.11
N VAL A 90 -18.54 11.28 6.38
CA VAL A 90 -19.64 11.37 7.34
C VAL A 90 -19.84 12.85 7.70
N PRO A 91 -20.92 13.50 7.23
CA PRO A 91 -21.22 14.87 7.60
C PRO A 91 -21.32 15.06 9.12
N PRO A 92 -20.92 16.22 9.69
CA PRO A 92 -20.52 17.45 8.99
C PRO A 92 -19.01 17.55 8.64
N GLY A 93 -18.17 16.56 8.99
CA GLY A 93 -16.72 16.70 8.77
C GLY A 93 -15.88 15.53 9.28
N ALA A 94 -16.45 14.33 9.32
CA ALA A 94 -15.71 13.12 9.63
C ALA A 94 -15.55 12.26 8.37
N GLY A 95 -14.64 11.29 8.41
CA GLY A 95 -14.45 10.30 7.36
C GLY A 95 -14.30 8.91 7.99
N LEU A 96 -14.83 7.90 7.32
CA LEU A 96 -14.67 6.50 7.70
C LEU A 96 -14.11 5.73 6.52
N SER A 97 -13.21 4.80 6.81
CA SER A 97 -12.72 3.87 5.81
C SER A 97 -12.41 2.53 6.46
N VAL A 98 -12.83 1.44 5.82
CA VAL A 98 -12.55 0.08 6.27
C VAL A 98 -11.98 -0.72 5.11
N GLY A 99 -11.07 -1.63 5.41
CA GLY A 99 -10.41 -2.44 4.40
C GLY A 99 -10.04 -3.81 4.92
N TRP A 100 -10.09 -4.80 4.04
CA TRP A 100 -9.55 -6.13 4.27
C TRP A 100 -8.56 -6.46 3.17
N LEU A 101 -7.35 -6.80 3.60
CA LEU A 101 -6.24 -7.24 2.78
C LEU A 101 -5.99 -8.72 3.08
N LYS A 102 -5.90 -9.54 2.05
CA LYS A 102 -5.42 -10.92 2.15
C LYS A 102 -4.24 -11.10 1.19
N SER A 103 -3.13 -11.60 1.70
CA SER A 103 -2.01 -12.09 0.90
C SER A 103 -1.89 -13.59 1.11
N GLY A 104 -1.46 -14.33 0.10
CA GLY A 104 -1.17 -15.74 0.31
C GLY A 104 -0.65 -16.48 -0.91
N THR A 105 -0.27 -17.71 -0.66
CA THR A 105 0.04 -18.74 -1.64
C THR A 105 -0.42 -20.08 -1.08
N SER A 106 -0.72 -21.02 -1.96
CA SER A 106 -1.27 -22.32 -1.64
C SER A 106 -0.45 -23.41 -2.32
N ASP A 107 -0.70 -24.64 -1.90
CA ASP A 107 -0.19 -25.85 -2.56
C ASP A 107 1.35 -25.89 -2.61
N ILE A 108 2.03 -25.32 -1.60
CA ILE A 108 3.50 -25.34 -1.52
C ILE A 108 3.96 -26.77 -1.22
N PRO A 109 4.73 -27.42 -2.10
CA PRO A 109 5.17 -28.80 -1.86
C PRO A 109 6.05 -28.92 -0.62
N SER A 110 5.65 -29.75 0.33
CA SER A 110 6.37 -29.98 1.58
C SER A 110 7.17 -31.28 1.51
N HIS A 111 8.39 -31.27 2.05
CA HIS A 111 9.26 -32.44 2.09
C HIS A 111 9.89 -32.59 3.47
N ASN A 112 10.06 -33.83 3.92
CA ASN A 112 10.81 -34.10 5.14
C ASN A 112 12.33 -34.06 4.89
N SER A 113 13.12 -34.24 5.96
CA SER A 113 14.58 -34.17 5.92
C SER A 113 15.27 -35.20 5.03
N ILE A 114 14.57 -36.26 4.60
CA ILE A 114 15.07 -37.28 3.68
C ILE A 114 14.48 -37.14 2.27
N GLY A 115 13.75 -36.06 1.98
CA GLY A 115 13.24 -35.71 0.67
C GLY A 115 11.93 -36.40 0.28
N ASN A 116 11.24 -37.06 1.22
CA ASN A 116 9.90 -37.60 0.93
C ASN A 116 8.88 -36.46 0.99
N ASN A 117 7.97 -36.44 0.01
CA ASN A 117 6.84 -35.52 0.00
C ASN A 117 5.93 -35.79 1.21
N THR A 118 5.62 -34.74 1.97
CA THR A 118 4.79 -34.77 3.18
C THR A 118 3.43 -34.08 3.00
N GLY A 119 3.06 -33.73 1.77
CA GLY A 119 1.85 -33.00 1.43
C GLY A 119 2.15 -31.57 1.00
N GLU A 120 1.21 -30.68 1.27
CA GLU A 120 1.26 -29.29 0.83
C GLU A 120 1.09 -28.34 2.02
N VAL A 121 1.74 -27.19 1.96
CA VAL A 121 1.64 -26.12 2.96
C VAL A 121 0.99 -24.89 2.33
N ASN A 122 0.09 -24.27 3.07
CA ASN A 122 -0.58 -23.03 2.71
C ASN A 122 -0.05 -21.90 3.59
N HIS A 123 0.14 -20.72 2.99
CA HIS A 123 0.49 -19.50 3.71
C HIS A 123 -0.50 -18.39 3.40
N HIS A 124 -1.10 -17.83 4.44
CA HIS A 124 -2.03 -16.71 4.31
C HIS A 124 -1.77 -15.66 5.39
N ALA A 125 -1.76 -14.40 4.98
CA ALA A 125 -1.69 -13.25 5.87
C ALA A 125 -2.91 -12.34 5.63
N HIS A 126 -3.45 -11.78 6.71
CA HIS A 126 -4.61 -10.91 6.68
C HIS A 126 -4.34 -9.60 7.41
N GLY A 127 -4.81 -8.50 6.83
CA GLY A 127 -4.86 -7.19 7.46
C GLY A 127 -6.30 -6.66 7.42
N VAL A 128 -6.87 -6.36 8.57
CA VAL A 128 -8.16 -5.67 8.68
C VAL A 128 -7.90 -4.27 9.20
N TYR A 129 -8.38 -3.27 8.46
CA TYR A 129 -8.12 -1.86 8.69
C TYR A 129 -9.43 -1.14 9.00
N ALA A 130 -9.40 -0.29 10.02
CA ALA A 130 -10.47 0.63 10.32
C ALA A 130 -9.88 2.02 10.56
N SER A 131 -10.31 2.98 9.76
CA SER A 131 -9.80 4.34 9.79
C SER A 131 -10.91 5.34 10.04
N PHE A 132 -10.57 6.34 10.83
CA PHE A 132 -11.39 7.49 11.10
C PHE A 132 -10.59 8.75 10.78
N SER A 133 -11.23 9.76 10.23
CA SER A 133 -10.62 11.07 10.07
C SER A 133 -11.57 12.20 10.43
N ARG A 134 -10.96 13.34 10.76
CA ARG A 134 -11.63 14.61 10.97
C ARG A 134 -11.12 15.62 9.95
N GLN A 135 -12.05 16.18 9.18
CA GLN A 135 -11.85 17.36 8.38
C GLN A 135 -12.06 18.59 9.29
N PHE A 136 -11.01 19.38 9.47
CA PHE A 136 -11.07 20.61 10.28
C PHE A 136 -11.35 21.85 9.43
N SER A 137 -11.02 21.81 8.14
CA SER A 137 -11.37 22.83 7.15
C SER A 137 -11.53 22.18 5.76
N GLU A 138 -12.01 22.94 4.78
CA GLU A 138 -12.09 22.47 3.39
C GLU A 138 -10.74 21.98 2.82
N ARG A 139 -9.62 22.38 3.45
CA ARG A 139 -8.26 22.09 2.99
C ARG A 139 -7.48 21.18 3.92
N PHE A 140 -7.93 20.90 5.14
CA PHE A 140 -7.12 20.20 6.14
C PHE A 140 -7.89 19.09 6.85
N SER A 141 -7.29 17.90 6.89
CA SER A 141 -7.77 16.75 7.68
C SER A 141 -6.64 16.00 8.36
N VAL A 142 -7.01 15.32 9.45
CA VAL A 142 -6.17 14.37 10.18
C VAL A 142 -6.94 13.07 10.31
N GLY A 143 -6.26 11.93 10.21
CA GLY A 143 -6.86 10.63 10.38
C GLY A 143 -5.99 9.66 11.15
N LEU A 144 -6.63 8.61 11.62
CA LEU A 144 -6.03 7.48 12.33
C LEU A 144 -6.54 6.18 11.72
N THR A 145 -5.70 5.16 11.71
CA THR A 145 -6.05 3.78 11.35
C THR A 145 -5.71 2.87 12.51
N ILE A 146 -6.57 1.89 12.77
CA ILE A 146 -6.27 0.71 13.59
C ILE A 146 -6.22 -0.50 12.65
N LYS A 147 -5.24 -1.37 12.86
CA LYS A 147 -5.00 -2.60 12.09
C LYS A 147 -5.12 -3.80 13.01
N ALA A 148 -5.83 -4.82 12.57
CA ALA A 148 -5.73 -6.17 13.10
C ALA A 148 -5.01 -7.05 12.07
N LEU A 149 -3.97 -7.74 12.50
CA LEU A 149 -3.03 -8.46 11.65
C LEU A 149 -3.02 -9.93 12.04
N PHE A 150 -3.04 -10.81 11.05
CA PHE A 150 -3.05 -12.25 11.26
C PHE A 150 -2.16 -12.93 10.22
N GLU A 151 -1.44 -13.96 10.61
CA GLU A 151 -0.68 -14.80 9.70
C GLU A 151 -0.88 -16.27 10.06
N PHE A 152 -1.03 -17.10 9.03
CA PHE A 152 -1.31 -18.51 9.13
C PHE A 152 -0.39 -19.29 8.22
N ILE A 153 0.22 -20.34 8.76
CA ILE A 153 0.93 -21.37 7.98
C ILE A 153 0.42 -22.72 8.46
N ASN A 154 -0.14 -23.53 7.57
CA ASN A 154 -0.64 -24.86 7.92
C ASN A 154 -0.46 -25.84 6.75
N ASP A 155 -0.40 -27.13 7.07
CA ASP A 155 -0.31 -28.24 6.11
C ASP A 155 -1.65 -28.97 5.91
N GLY A 156 -2.75 -28.36 6.34
CA GLY A 156 -4.08 -28.99 6.37
C GLY A 156 -4.29 -29.99 7.52
N THR A 157 -3.29 -30.23 8.36
CA THR A 157 -3.42 -31.01 9.60
C THR A 157 -3.59 -30.10 10.82
N LYS A 158 -3.97 -30.70 11.96
CA LYS A 158 -4.01 -29.98 13.26
C LYS A 158 -2.66 -29.97 13.97
N ASP A 159 -1.71 -30.78 13.49
CA ASP A 159 -0.43 -30.99 14.15
C ASP A 159 0.56 -29.87 13.76
N PHE A 160 0.41 -29.30 12.55
CA PHE A 160 1.14 -28.14 12.09
C PHE A 160 0.19 -26.99 11.71
N ASP A 161 -0.18 -26.19 12.71
CA ASP A 161 -1.01 -25.00 12.58
C ASP A 161 -0.33 -23.80 13.28
N TYR A 162 0.43 -23.04 12.49
CA TYR A 162 1.07 -21.81 12.94
C TYR A 162 0.10 -20.64 12.79
N GLU A 163 -0.08 -19.91 13.88
CA GLU A 163 -0.89 -18.69 13.92
C GLU A 163 -0.11 -17.57 14.62
N SER A 164 -0.07 -16.40 13.99
CA SER A 164 0.43 -15.17 14.61
C SER A 164 -0.62 -14.05 14.54
N LYS A 165 -0.65 -13.22 15.58
CA LYS A 165 -1.64 -12.12 15.73
C LYS A 165 -0.97 -10.81 16.08
N GLY A 166 -1.51 -9.73 15.56
CA GLY A 166 -1.00 -8.39 15.75
C GLY A 166 -2.05 -7.32 15.77
N VAL A 167 -1.72 -6.20 16.41
CA VAL A 167 -2.47 -4.95 16.32
C VAL A 167 -1.49 -3.84 16.00
N GLY A 168 -1.94 -2.88 15.20
CA GLY A 168 -1.12 -1.77 14.75
C GLY A 168 -1.95 -0.52 14.53
N GLY A 169 -1.30 0.59 14.20
CA GLY A 169 -2.01 1.80 13.80
C GLY A 169 -1.19 2.73 12.93
N ASP A 170 -1.90 3.64 12.27
CA ASP A 170 -1.32 4.71 11.46
C ASP A 170 -1.91 6.05 11.87
N ILE A 171 -1.15 7.12 11.68
CA ILE A 171 -1.63 8.49 11.79
C ILE A 171 -1.30 9.22 10.49
N GLY A 172 -2.28 9.93 9.95
CA GLY A 172 -2.15 10.65 8.68
C GLY A 172 -2.62 12.08 8.77
N VAL A 173 -2.00 12.94 7.98
CA VAL A 173 -2.34 14.34 7.79
C VAL A 173 -2.44 14.61 6.30
N PHE A 174 -3.43 15.40 5.91
CA PHE A 174 -3.62 15.84 4.53
C PHE A 174 -3.89 17.34 4.49
N TYR A 175 -3.25 18.02 3.54
CA TYR A 175 -3.43 19.45 3.33
C TYR A 175 -3.50 19.81 1.84
N LYS A 176 -4.58 20.48 1.46
CA LYS A 176 -4.78 21.05 0.12
C LYS A 176 -4.18 22.46 0.07
N ALA A 177 -2.92 22.56 -0.37
CA ALA A 177 -2.18 23.81 -0.43
C ALA A 177 -2.79 24.80 -1.44
N SER A 178 -3.34 24.27 -2.54
CA SER A 178 -4.15 24.99 -3.53
C SER A 178 -5.13 24.02 -4.22
N GLU A 179 -5.96 24.49 -5.14
CA GLU A 179 -6.84 23.60 -5.91
C GLU A 179 -6.08 22.51 -6.69
N ASP A 180 -4.82 22.82 -7.03
CA ASP A 180 -3.97 22.00 -7.88
C ASP A 180 -2.90 21.22 -7.11
N ILE A 181 -2.56 21.65 -5.89
CA ILE A 181 -1.48 21.07 -5.10
C ILE A 181 -2.01 20.58 -3.75
N SER A 182 -1.79 19.29 -3.48
CA SER A 182 -1.97 18.70 -2.16
C SER A 182 -0.68 18.11 -1.64
N VAL A 183 -0.56 18.10 -0.32
CA VAL A 183 0.53 17.48 0.42
C VAL A 183 -0.05 16.56 1.48
N GLY A 184 0.68 15.51 1.82
CA GLY A 184 0.29 14.55 2.84
C GLY A 184 1.48 14.06 3.63
N LEU A 185 1.23 13.63 4.85
CA LEU A 185 2.22 13.02 5.73
C LEU A 185 1.56 11.88 6.49
N VAL A 186 2.21 10.73 6.55
CA VAL A 186 1.70 9.55 7.27
C VAL A 186 2.83 8.92 8.06
N TYR A 187 2.51 8.55 9.29
CA TYR A 187 3.35 7.70 10.13
C TYR A 187 2.63 6.36 10.27
N LYS A 188 3.21 5.31 9.66
CA LYS A 188 2.62 3.98 9.56
C LYS A 188 3.26 3.00 10.54
N ASP A 189 2.45 1.99 10.85
CA ASP A 189 2.84 0.79 11.60
C ASP A 189 3.27 1.08 13.05
N ILE A 190 2.68 2.11 13.66
CA ILE A 190 2.87 2.46 15.06
C ILE A 190 2.43 1.29 15.96
N GLY A 191 3.40 0.69 16.64
CA GLY A 191 3.18 -0.43 17.55
C GLY A 191 2.77 -1.74 16.87
N SER A 192 2.91 -1.83 15.54
CA SER A 192 2.55 -3.02 14.77
C SER A 192 3.58 -4.11 14.97
N LYS A 193 3.10 -5.30 15.33
CA LYS A 193 3.91 -6.50 15.55
C LYS A 193 3.05 -7.74 15.43
N LEU A 194 3.65 -8.85 15.04
CA LEU A 194 3.03 -10.17 15.09
C LEU A 194 3.58 -10.94 16.28
N LYS A 195 2.68 -11.62 17.00
CA LYS A 195 3.03 -12.49 18.11
C LYS A 195 2.52 -13.89 17.82
N ALA A 196 3.41 -14.88 17.88
CA ALA A 196 3.08 -16.29 17.71
C ALA A 196 3.46 -17.08 18.97
N ASN A 197 2.73 -18.16 19.25
CA ASN A 197 3.14 -19.18 20.23
C ASN A 197 3.41 -20.49 19.48
N THR A 198 4.66 -20.93 19.53
CA THR A 198 5.14 -22.11 18.81
C THR A 198 5.46 -23.30 19.72
N GLU A 199 5.12 -23.24 21.01
CA GLU A 199 5.37 -24.32 22.00
C GLU A 199 4.75 -25.67 21.60
N LYS A 200 3.65 -25.65 20.84
CA LYS A 200 3.00 -26.87 20.34
C LYS A 200 3.60 -27.39 19.04
N LEU A 201 4.39 -26.57 18.34
CA LEU A 201 4.93 -26.88 17.01
C LEU A 201 6.38 -27.36 17.07
N PHE A 202 7.18 -26.83 18.01
CA PHE A 202 8.60 -27.16 18.14
C PHE A 202 8.94 -27.59 19.56
N GLU A 203 9.87 -28.54 19.70
CA GLU A 203 10.36 -29.01 21.01
C GLU A 203 11.02 -27.90 21.84
N LEU A 204 11.60 -26.90 21.18
CA LEU A 204 12.14 -25.67 21.77
C LEU A 204 11.26 -24.45 21.43
N GLY A 205 9.98 -24.68 21.19
CA GLY A 205 9.01 -23.64 20.84
C GLY A 205 8.77 -22.66 21.97
N GLY A 206 8.38 -21.44 21.61
CA GLY A 206 8.13 -20.37 22.56
C GLY A 206 7.28 -19.26 21.97
N THR A 207 7.13 -18.18 22.74
CA THR A 207 6.52 -16.96 22.26
C THR A 207 7.52 -16.15 21.43
N THR A 208 7.23 -15.95 20.15
CA THR A 208 7.99 -15.04 19.27
C THR A 208 7.23 -13.73 19.09
N ILE A 209 7.99 -12.64 18.92
CA ILE A 209 7.45 -11.31 18.63
C ILE A 209 8.25 -10.73 17.48
N ASP A 210 7.56 -10.41 16.39
CA ASP A 210 8.15 -9.87 15.18
C ASP A 210 7.58 -8.46 14.94
N ASP A 211 8.41 -7.44 15.22
CA ASP A 211 8.03 -6.04 15.06
C ASP A 211 8.04 -5.62 13.59
N PHE A 212 7.06 -4.80 13.20
CA PHE A 212 7.04 -4.22 11.85
C PHE A 212 7.95 -2.99 11.82
N PRO A 213 8.64 -2.74 10.70
CA PRO A 213 9.33 -1.47 10.49
C PRO A 213 8.29 -0.33 10.50
N LYS A 214 8.62 0.75 11.19
CA LYS A 214 7.77 1.96 11.21
C LYS A 214 8.13 2.80 9.99
N LEU A 215 7.14 3.34 9.30
CA LEU A 215 7.36 4.09 8.06
C LEU A 215 6.87 5.52 8.22
N ILE A 216 7.67 6.49 7.80
CA ILE A 216 7.22 7.87 7.60
C ILE A 216 7.18 8.12 6.11
N ARG A 217 6.01 8.50 5.59
CA ARG A 217 5.82 8.80 4.18
C ARG A 217 5.26 10.21 4.00
N ALA A 218 5.94 11.01 3.20
CA ALA A 218 5.53 12.37 2.84
C ALA A 218 5.26 12.43 1.34
N GLY A 219 4.14 13.04 0.94
CA GLY A 219 3.69 13.06 -0.45
C GLY A 219 3.31 14.44 -0.94
N VAL A 220 3.43 14.63 -2.26
CA VAL A 220 2.92 15.78 -3.00
C VAL A 220 2.18 15.29 -4.23
N PHE A 221 1.00 15.84 -4.48
CA PHE A 221 0.25 15.62 -5.71
C PHE A 221 0.00 16.96 -6.39
N TYR A 222 0.23 17.01 -7.69
CA TYR A 222 0.12 18.21 -8.50
C TYR A 222 -0.73 17.96 -9.76
N LYS A 223 -1.88 18.64 -9.84
CA LYS A 223 -2.66 18.78 -11.06
C LYS A 223 -2.05 19.89 -11.90
N THR A 224 -1.58 19.56 -13.09
CA THR A 224 -0.96 20.59 -13.92
C THR A 224 -2.02 21.50 -14.55
N PRO A 225 -1.63 22.67 -15.08
CA PRO A 225 -2.53 23.50 -15.88
C PRO A 225 -2.98 22.84 -17.19
N PHE A 226 -2.31 21.75 -17.62
CA PHE A 226 -2.71 20.99 -18.79
C PHE A 226 -3.78 19.97 -18.39
N GLU A 227 -4.92 20.03 -19.06
CA GLU A 227 -6.07 19.17 -18.76
C GLU A 227 -5.68 17.69 -18.81
N GLY A 228 -6.06 16.97 -17.75
CA GLY A 228 -5.81 15.53 -17.63
C GLY A 228 -4.39 15.13 -17.26
N ILE A 229 -3.44 16.06 -17.08
CA ILE A 229 -2.06 15.73 -16.69
C ILE A 229 -1.84 15.96 -15.19
N ASN A 230 -1.44 14.90 -14.49
CA ASN A 230 -1.14 14.92 -13.07
C ASN A 230 0.24 14.33 -12.77
N PHE A 231 0.87 14.86 -11.72
CA PHE A 231 2.13 14.35 -11.16
C PHE A 231 1.95 14.00 -9.69
N ALA A 232 2.64 12.96 -9.25
CA ALA A 232 2.67 12.54 -7.86
C ALA A 232 4.11 12.21 -7.44
N TYR A 233 4.45 12.52 -6.21
CA TYR A 233 5.71 12.17 -5.60
C TYR A 233 5.50 11.79 -4.14
N ASP A 234 5.92 10.60 -3.73
CA ASP A 234 5.97 10.20 -2.33
C ASP A 234 7.44 9.85 -1.95
N PHE A 235 7.89 10.33 -0.80
CA PHE A 235 9.15 9.94 -0.18
C PHE A 235 8.86 9.13 1.08
N GLU A 236 9.51 7.99 1.24
CA GLU A 236 9.36 7.12 2.40
C GLU A 236 10.69 6.87 3.12
N ILE A 237 10.63 6.89 4.45
CA ILE A 237 11.71 6.53 5.35
C ILE A 237 11.24 5.38 6.25
N SER A 238 12.03 4.33 6.37
CA SER A 238 11.81 3.25 7.33
C SER A 238 12.65 3.42 8.59
N SER A 239 12.18 2.88 9.72
CA SER A 239 12.98 2.74 10.94
C SER A 239 14.20 1.82 10.80
N THR A 240 14.33 1.13 9.66
CA THR A 240 15.48 0.30 9.30
C THR A 240 16.49 1.05 8.44
N GLU A 241 16.35 2.38 8.34
CA GLU A 241 17.23 3.25 7.55
C GLU A 241 17.20 3.01 6.03
N GLU A 242 16.14 2.37 5.53
CA GLU A 242 15.84 2.37 4.11
C GLU A 242 15.06 3.63 3.71
N TYR A 243 15.30 4.05 2.48
CA TYR A 243 14.59 5.15 1.84
C TYR A 243 14.04 4.72 0.50
N SER A 244 12.87 5.24 0.14
CA SER A 244 12.37 5.09 -1.22
C SER A 244 11.75 6.36 -1.77
N ASN A 245 11.98 6.57 -3.07
CA ASN A 245 11.40 7.65 -3.85
C ASN A 245 10.38 7.05 -4.81
N HIS A 246 9.18 7.60 -4.79
CA HIS A 246 8.06 7.16 -5.61
C HIS A 246 7.64 8.31 -6.52
N ILE A 247 7.72 8.13 -7.83
CA ILE A 247 7.38 9.15 -8.83
C ILE A 247 6.27 8.61 -9.71
N GLY A 248 5.24 9.43 -9.93
CA GLY A 248 4.07 9.08 -10.71
C GLY A 248 3.69 10.16 -11.72
N PHE A 249 3.28 9.72 -12.90
CA PHE A 249 2.71 10.53 -13.96
C PHE A 249 1.40 9.90 -14.43
N GLU A 250 0.38 10.73 -14.61
CA GLU A 250 -0.92 10.34 -15.15
C GLU A 250 -1.33 11.30 -16.25
N THR A 251 -1.83 10.74 -17.36
CA THR A 251 -2.51 11.50 -18.41
C THR A 251 -3.90 10.91 -18.64
N ILE A 252 -4.92 11.78 -18.65
CA ILE A 252 -6.32 11.42 -18.87
C ILE A 252 -6.72 11.96 -20.24
N HIS A 253 -7.11 11.06 -21.13
CA HIS A 253 -7.59 11.38 -22.46
C HIS A 253 -9.12 11.35 -22.50
N GLY A 254 -9.73 12.48 -22.86
CA GLY A 254 -11.18 12.64 -22.83
C GLY A 254 -11.72 12.61 -21.40
N ARG A 255 -12.76 11.84 -21.15
CA ARG A 255 -13.40 11.72 -19.82
C ARG A 255 -13.25 10.35 -19.17
N ASN A 256 -12.62 9.39 -19.86
CA ASN A 256 -12.77 7.98 -19.54
C ASN A 256 -11.47 7.20 -19.54
N LEU A 257 -10.44 7.59 -20.30
CA LEU A 257 -9.22 6.79 -20.42
C LEU A 257 -8.07 7.46 -19.70
N ALA A 258 -7.42 6.76 -18.79
CA ALA A 258 -6.20 7.21 -18.12
C ALA A 258 -5.03 6.30 -18.52
N LEU A 259 -3.87 6.89 -18.75
CA LEU A 259 -2.58 6.20 -18.88
C LEU A 259 -1.64 6.70 -17.80
N ARG A 260 -0.89 5.77 -17.21
CA ARG A 260 -0.08 6.03 -16.02
C ARG A 260 1.28 5.38 -16.16
N LEU A 261 2.30 6.10 -15.70
CA LEU A 261 3.67 5.62 -15.61
C LEU A 261 4.21 6.01 -14.24
N GLY A 262 5.04 5.14 -13.67
CA GLY A 262 5.67 5.40 -12.42
C GLY A 262 7.03 4.73 -12.29
N LEU A 263 7.79 5.24 -11.34
CA LEU A 263 9.11 4.77 -10.98
C LEU A 263 9.20 4.72 -9.47
N ILE A 264 9.71 3.61 -8.95
CA ILE A 264 10.05 3.46 -7.54
C ILE A 264 11.54 3.22 -7.45
N GLU A 265 12.23 4.06 -6.72
CA GLU A 265 13.65 3.94 -6.44
C GLU A 265 13.82 3.55 -4.98
N PHE A 266 14.45 2.41 -4.73
CA PHE A 266 14.81 1.93 -3.41
C PHE A 266 16.30 2.21 -3.16
N LEU A 267 16.59 2.84 -2.02
CA LEU A 267 17.94 3.08 -1.55
C LEU A 267 18.10 2.36 -0.21
N GLY A 268 18.86 1.27 -0.25
CA GLY A 268 19.31 0.57 0.95
C GLY A 268 20.68 1.06 1.40
N GLU A 269 21.09 0.60 2.58
CA GLU A 269 22.36 0.97 3.20
C GLU A 269 23.59 0.64 2.34
N ASP A 270 23.59 -0.50 1.65
CA ASP A 270 24.69 -0.97 0.80
C ASP A 270 24.93 -0.09 -0.45
N THR A 271 24.30 1.08 -0.56
CA THR A 271 24.26 1.93 -1.76
C THR A 271 23.73 1.21 -3.00
N LYS A 272 23.12 0.03 -2.83
CA LYS A 272 22.38 -0.65 -3.88
C LYS A 272 21.14 0.18 -4.18
N ARG A 273 21.10 0.64 -5.42
CA ARG A 273 20.03 1.42 -5.98
C ARG A 273 19.23 0.51 -6.89
N ASP A 274 18.03 0.16 -6.45
CA ASP A 274 17.11 -0.64 -7.23
C ASP A 274 16.00 0.23 -7.77
N ILE A 275 15.73 0.09 -9.06
CA ILE A 275 14.70 0.87 -9.76
C ILE A 275 13.64 -0.09 -10.28
N GLN A 276 12.41 0.14 -9.86
CA GLN A 276 11.25 -0.59 -10.34
C GLN A 276 10.38 0.32 -11.21
N PHE A 277 10.11 -0.13 -12.43
CA PHE A 277 9.18 0.54 -13.34
C PHE A 277 7.78 -0.03 -13.18
N VAL A 278 6.79 0.85 -13.18
CA VAL A 278 5.38 0.50 -13.11
C VAL A 278 4.61 1.30 -14.16
N ALA A 279 3.58 0.68 -14.73
CA ALA A 279 2.77 1.29 -15.76
C ALA A 279 1.32 0.82 -15.62
N GLY A 280 0.36 1.58 -16.12
CA GLY A 280 -1.02 1.17 -16.02
C GLY A 280 -1.97 1.99 -16.87
N ALA A 281 -3.21 1.50 -16.92
CA ALA A 281 -4.30 2.15 -17.62
C ALA A 281 -5.56 2.14 -16.74
N GLY A 282 -6.44 3.10 -16.97
CA GLY A 282 -7.71 3.23 -16.27
C GLY A 282 -8.84 3.53 -17.22
N PHE A 283 -10.01 2.97 -16.93
CA PHE A 283 -11.23 3.24 -17.67
C PHE A 283 -12.36 3.63 -16.72
N ASP A 284 -12.79 4.89 -16.79
CA ASP A 284 -13.98 5.38 -16.11
C ASP A 284 -15.21 5.15 -16.98
N PHE A 285 -16.28 4.64 -16.39
CA PHE A 285 -17.56 4.42 -17.06
C PHE A 285 -18.72 4.56 -16.10
N LYS A 286 -19.93 4.73 -16.65
CA LYS A 286 -21.15 4.78 -15.87
C LYS A 286 -21.87 3.44 -15.98
N LEU A 287 -22.14 2.81 -14.83
CA LEU A 287 -22.92 1.57 -14.73
C LEU A 287 -24.25 1.90 -14.07
N TYR A 288 -25.32 2.03 -14.87
CA TYR A 288 -26.62 2.54 -14.44
C TYR A 288 -26.53 3.93 -13.80
N THR A 289 -26.75 4.04 -12.49
CA THR A 289 -26.65 5.28 -11.71
C THR A 289 -25.28 5.49 -11.09
N PHE A 290 -24.43 4.45 -11.06
CA PHE A 290 -23.13 4.48 -10.40
C PHE A 290 -22.02 4.88 -11.36
N HIS A 291 -21.05 5.62 -10.85
CA HIS A 291 -19.79 5.84 -11.55
C HIS A 291 -18.83 4.72 -11.16
N SER A 292 -18.11 4.17 -12.12
CA SER A 292 -17.18 3.06 -11.91
C SER A 292 -15.86 3.34 -12.60
N ASN A 293 -14.78 2.91 -11.96
CA ASN A 293 -13.44 3.01 -12.49
C ASN A 293 -12.80 1.61 -12.45
N LEU A 294 -12.36 1.13 -13.61
CA LEU A 294 -11.57 -0.09 -13.73
C LEU A 294 -10.13 0.28 -14.07
N ASP A 295 -9.19 -0.07 -13.21
CA ASP A 295 -7.78 0.20 -13.40
C ASP A 295 -6.98 -1.10 -13.50
N TYR A 296 -5.92 -1.07 -14.29
CA TYR A 296 -4.92 -2.12 -14.42
C TYR A 296 -3.53 -1.53 -14.22
N ALA A 297 -2.66 -2.27 -13.53
CA ALA A 297 -1.25 -1.94 -13.37
C ALA A 297 -0.37 -3.15 -13.68
N PHE A 298 0.66 -2.91 -14.47
CA PHE A 298 1.83 -3.76 -14.62
C PHE A 298 2.92 -3.30 -13.66
N ILE A 299 3.48 -4.25 -12.91
CA ILE A 299 4.54 -4.02 -11.96
C ILE A 299 5.77 -4.76 -12.48
N GLY A 300 6.81 -3.99 -12.83
CA GLY A 300 8.08 -4.55 -13.27
C GLY A 300 8.74 -5.41 -12.19
N PRO A 301 9.60 -6.36 -12.58
CA PRO A 301 10.26 -7.24 -11.62
C PRO A 301 11.10 -6.45 -10.63
N LYS A 302 11.10 -6.91 -9.39
CA LYS A 302 12.02 -6.49 -8.33
C LYS A 302 12.86 -7.71 -7.97
N PHE A 303 14.19 -7.58 -7.94
CA PHE A 303 15.09 -8.66 -7.50
C PHE A 303 14.86 -10.03 -8.17
N ASP A 304 14.61 -10.06 -9.48
CA ASP A 304 14.30 -11.27 -10.24
C ASP A 304 13.08 -12.08 -9.74
N GLU A 305 12.22 -11.50 -8.90
CA GLU A 305 10.98 -12.13 -8.46
C GLU A 305 9.98 -12.34 -9.61
N GLY A 306 10.18 -11.73 -10.77
CA GLY A 306 9.23 -11.71 -11.89
C GLY A 306 8.23 -10.56 -11.80
N SER A 307 7.46 -10.34 -12.88
CA SER A 307 6.50 -9.24 -12.97
C SER A 307 5.17 -9.57 -12.27
N SER A 308 4.48 -8.54 -11.79
CA SER A 308 3.15 -8.67 -11.18
C SER A 308 2.09 -7.87 -11.94
N HIS A 309 0.83 -8.27 -11.82
CA HIS A 309 -0.31 -7.69 -12.51
C HIS A 309 -1.43 -7.40 -11.51
N LEU A 310 -1.89 -6.16 -11.47
CA LEU A 310 -2.95 -5.74 -10.55
C LEU A 310 -4.15 -5.21 -11.31
N PHE A 311 -5.33 -5.73 -10.96
CA PHE A 311 -6.62 -5.17 -11.39
C PHE A 311 -7.33 -4.57 -10.19
N SER A 312 -7.91 -3.39 -10.35
CA SER A 312 -8.76 -2.78 -9.32
C SER A 312 -10.03 -2.21 -9.90
N TRP A 313 -11.10 -2.28 -9.12
CA TRP A 313 -12.40 -1.73 -9.45
C TRP A 313 -12.90 -0.87 -8.30
N GLU A 314 -13.17 0.41 -8.60
CA GLU A 314 -13.84 1.35 -7.70
C GLU A 314 -15.27 1.61 -8.19
N ILE A 315 -16.23 1.60 -7.27
CA ILE A 315 -17.65 1.89 -7.52
C ILE A 315 -18.06 3.05 -6.61
N TYR A 316 -18.52 4.15 -7.20
CA TYR A 316 -18.90 5.38 -6.51
C TYR A 316 -20.42 5.55 -6.44
N PHE A 317 -20.91 5.94 -5.26
CA PHE A 317 -22.33 6.11 -4.92
C PHE A 317 -22.56 7.24 -3.91
#